data_AF-A0A9P6NG05-F1
#
_entry.id   AF-A0A9P6NG05-F1
#
_cell.length_a   1.000
_cell.length_b   1.000
_cell.length_c   1.000
_cell.angle_alpha   90.00
_cell.angle_beta   90.00
_cell.angle_gamma   90.00
#
_symmetry.space_group_name_H-M   'P 1'
#
loop_
_entity.id
_entity.type
_entity.pdbx_description
1 polymer ?
#
loop_
_entity_poly.entity_id
_entity_poly.type
_entity_poly.pdbx_seq_one_letter_code
_entity_poly.pdbx_strand_id
1 'polypeptide(L)'
;MTKFKKHYNIFKVTLHGKASSVNPDEVASAHAQLLEITKDYEPHNIYNADESGLCYCMPPNKVLATEQKAGVKGDKSQITYLLCANADGTHKLNPLVIGSSAKPKIFRGKPAHYYGFQYTSKKKKKCLDDWKDIW
;
A
#
# COMPACT_ATOMS: atom_id res chain seq x y z
N MET A 1 -29.71 -3.07 -21.36
CA MET A 1 -29.31 -2.19 -20.22
C MET A 1 -28.85 -0.78 -20.60
N THR A 2 -28.77 -0.42 -21.89
CA THR A 2 -28.33 0.90 -22.39
C THR A 2 -29.44 1.96 -22.43
N LYS A 3 -30.68 1.56 -22.76
CA LYS A 3 -31.85 2.47 -22.81
C LYS A 3 -32.15 3.13 -21.45
N PHE A 4 -32.09 2.36 -20.36
CA PHE A 4 -32.27 2.85 -18.99
C PHE A 4 -31.25 3.94 -18.61
N LYS A 5 -29.95 3.68 -18.81
CA LYS A 5 -28.88 4.64 -18.50
C LYS A 5 -29.05 5.95 -19.27
N LYS A 6 -29.42 5.86 -20.55
CA LYS A 6 -29.64 7.03 -21.41
C LYS A 6 -30.87 7.83 -20.96
N HIS A 7 -31.96 7.16 -20.58
CA HIS A 7 -33.18 7.81 -20.12
C HIS A 7 -32.98 8.58 -18.81
N TYR A 8 -32.22 8.01 -17.87
CA TYR A 8 -31.91 8.63 -16.58
C TYR A 8 -30.59 9.43 -16.57
N ASN A 9 -29.97 9.65 -17.74
CA ASN A 9 -28.71 10.38 -17.90
C ASN A 9 -27.56 9.88 -17.00
N ILE A 10 -27.47 8.57 -16.76
CA ILE A 10 -26.47 7.97 -15.87
C ILE A 10 -25.18 7.68 -16.63
N PHE A 11 -24.07 8.29 -16.20
CA PHE A 11 -22.74 8.05 -16.74
C PHE A 11 -21.72 7.74 -15.64
N LYS A 12 -20.60 7.12 -16.05
CA LYS A 12 -19.50 6.72 -15.17
C LYS A 12 -18.53 7.88 -15.04
N VAL A 13 -18.32 8.35 -13.82
CA VAL A 13 -17.32 9.39 -13.51
C VAL A 13 -16.14 8.74 -12.78
N THR A 14 -14.92 9.08 -13.17
CA THR A 14 -13.69 8.64 -12.47
C THR A 14 -13.09 9.83 -11.74
N LEU A 15 -12.83 9.67 -10.43
CA LEU A 15 -12.20 10.69 -9.60
C LEU A 15 -10.67 10.52 -9.70
N HIS A 16 -9.96 11.55 -10.17
CA HIS A 16 -8.51 11.52 -10.31
C HIS A 16 -7.80 11.85 -8.99
N GLY A 17 -6.83 11.03 -8.59
CA GLY A 17 -5.87 11.35 -7.54
C GLY A 17 -4.68 12.16 -8.10
N LYS A 18 -3.97 12.89 -7.24
CA LYS A 18 -2.72 13.56 -7.61
C LYS A 18 -1.70 12.52 -8.05
N ALA A 19 -1.20 12.63 -9.28
CA ALA A 19 0.03 11.98 -9.71
C ALA A 19 1.21 12.81 -9.17
N SER A 20 2.16 12.15 -8.51
CA SER A 20 3.46 12.78 -8.25
C SER A 20 4.27 12.67 -9.54
N SER A 21 4.67 13.79 -10.12
CA SER A 21 5.59 13.79 -11.27
C SER A 21 6.98 13.43 -10.77
N VAL A 22 7.46 12.23 -11.11
CA VAL A 22 8.84 11.81 -10.84
C VAL A 22 9.65 12.03 -12.12
N ASN A 23 10.86 12.58 -11.98
CA ASN A 23 11.77 12.79 -13.10
C ASN A 23 12.33 11.43 -13.57
N PRO A 24 12.10 11.02 -14.83
CA PRO A 24 12.56 9.71 -15.33
C PRO A 24 14.10 9.58 -15.32
N ASP A 25 14.83 10.68 -15.51
CA ASP A 25 16.29 10.64 -15.54
C ASP A 25 16.89 10.35 -14.15
N GLU A 26 16.25 10.89 -13.10
CA GLU A 26 16.63 10.60 -11.70
C GLU A 26 16.38 9.14 -11.35
N VAL A 27 15.26 8.57 -11.82
CA VAL A 27 14.95 7.15 -11.62
C VAL A 27 15.95 6.26 -12.34
N ALA A 28 16.32 6.58 -13.58
CA ALA A 28 17.31 5.83 -14.34
C ALA A 28 18.69 5.85 -13.66
N SER A 29 19.12 7.02 -13.17
CA SER A 29 20.37 7.17 -12.44
C SER A 29 20.38 6.37 -11.13
N ALA A 30 19.31 6.45 -10.34
CA ALA A 30 19.18 5.69 -9.10
C ALA A 30 19.16 4.16 -9.35
N HIS A 31 18.48 3.73 -10.41
CA HIS A 31 18.45 2.33 -10.81
C HIS A 31 19.84 1.80 -11.20
N ALA A 32 20.62 2.57 -11.96
CA ALA A 32 21.99 2.19 -12.31
C ALA A 32 22.88 2.05 -11.07
N GLN A 33 22.75 2.95 -10.09
CA GLN A 33 23.49 2.85 -8.82
C GLN A 33 23.09 1.63 -8.00
N LEU A 34 21.80 1.30 -7.94
CA LEU A 34 21.32 0.10 -7.24
C LEU A 34 21.89 -1.17 -7.86
N LEU A 35 21.89 -1.28 -9.19
CA LEU A 35 22.48 -2.41 -9.90
C LEU A 35 23.98 -2.55 -9.62
N GLU A 36 24.72 -1.45 -9.54
CA GLU A 36 26.14 -1.48 -9.21
C GLU A 36 26.40 -1.97 -7.78
N ILE A 37 25.56 -1.58 -6.82
CA ILE A 37 25.66 -2.04 -5.41
C ILE A 37 25.29 -3.52 -5.29
N THR A 38 24.33 -4.00 -6.08
CA THR A 38 23.83 -5.37 -5.98
C THR A 38 24.52 -6.35 -6.93
N LYS A 39 25.47 -5.90 -7.76
CA LYS A 39 26.10 -6.71 -8.82
C LYS A 39 26.77 -8.00 -8.33
N ASP A 40 27.35 -7.97 -7.13
CA ASP A 40 28.11 -9.09 -6.55
C ASP A 40 27.23 -10.04 -5.72
N TYR A 41 25.92 -9.78 -5.66
CA TYR A 41 24.96 -10.59 -4.93
C TYR A 41 24.10 -11.41 -5.90
N GLU A 42 23.94 -12.69 -5.56
CA GLU A 42 22.97 -13.54 -6.25
C GLU A 42 21.53 -13.00 -6.09
N PRO A 43 20.66 -13.13 -7.11
CA PRO A 43 19.29 -12.63 -7.06
C PRO A 43 18.47 -13.09 -5.84
N HIS A 44 18.70 -14.31 -5.35
CA HIS A 44 18.01 -14.83 -4.16
C HIS A 44 18.44 -14.15 -2.84
N ASN A 45 19.58 -13.44 -2.84
CA ASN A 45 20.12 -12.70 -1.70
C ASN A 45 19.76 -11.20 -1.75
N ILE A 46 19.16 -10.73 -2.84
CA ILE A 46 18.73 -9.34 -2.98
C ILE A 46 17.26 -9.25 -2.58
N TYR A 47 16.94 -8.51 -1.52
CA TYR A 47 15.57 -8.30 -1.07
C TYR A 47 15.12 -6.87 -1.31
N ASN A 48 13.87 -6.72 -1.71
CA ASN A 48 13.18 -5.45 -1.71
C ASN A 48 12.00 -5.49 -0.73
N ALA A 49 11.78 -4.39 -0.01
CA ALA A 49 10.65 -4.23 0.88
C ALA A 49 9.92 -2.92 0.58
N ASP A 50 8.59 -2.97 0.56
CA ASP A 50 7.76 -1.79 0.29
C ASP A 50 6.52 -1.75 1.20
N GLU A 51 6.11 -0.54 1.57
CA GLU A 51 4.92 -0.29 2.39
C GLU A 51 3.70 0.00 1.49
N SER A 52 2.70 -0.88 1.51
CA SER A 52 1.44 -0.67 0.80
C SER A 52 0.31 -0.32 1.76
N GLY A 53 -0.44 0.76 1.49
CA GLY A 53 -1.58 1.20 2.30
C GLY A 53 -2.92 0.72 1.72
N LEU A 54 -3.70 -0.02 2.52
CA LEU A 54 -5.09 -0.38 2.23
C LEU A 54 -6.06 0.58 2.93
N CYS A 55 -6.66 1.50 2.18
CA CYS A 55 -7.67 2.42 2.68
C CYS A 55 -9.06 1.77 2.68
N TYR A 56 -9.39 1.00 3.72
CA TYR A 56 -10.60 0.19 3.78
C TYR A 56 -11.89 1.00 3.98
N CYS A 57 -11.81 2.23 4.48
CA CYS A 57 -12.96 3.15 4.58
C CYS A 57 -13.13 4.04 3.34
N MET A 58 -12.26 3.93 2.33
CA MET A 58 -12.30 4.83 1.17
C MET A 58 -13.49 4.45 0.26
N PRO A 59 -14.37 5.40 -0.09
CA PRO A 59 -15.42 5.15 -1.07
C PRO A 59 -14.83 4.85 -2.46
N PRO A 60 -15.56 4.15 -3.34
CA PRO A 60 -15.07 3.84 -4.67
C PRO A 60 -14.77 5.11 -5.48
N ASN A 61 -13.63 5.12 -6.18
CA ASN A 61 -13.21 6.23 -7.06
C ASN A 61 -14.05 6.36 -8.35
N LYS A 62 -15.04 5.49 -8.53
CA LYS A 62 -15.94 5.46 -9.67
C LYS A 62 -17.37 5.43 -9.17
N VAL A 63 -18.12 6.47 -9.51
CA VAL A 63 -19.54 6.58 -9.17
C VAL A 63 -20.38 6.66 -10.43
N LEU A 64 -21.61 6.17 -10.33
CA LEU A 64 -22.65 6.43 -11.32
C LEU A 64 -23.36 7.71 -10.89
N ALA A 65 -23.35 8.71 -11.75
CA ALA A 65 -23.97 9.99 -11.46
C ALA A 65 -24.75 10.48 -12.67
N THR A 66 -25.77 11.29 -12.39
CA THR A 66 -26.61 11.98 -13.40
C THR A 66 -26.05 13.35 -13.77
N GLU A 67 -25.11 13.85 -12.97
CA GLU A 67 -24.42 15.14 -13.06
C GLU A 67 -23.01 15.02 -12.48
N GLN A 68 -22.12 15.96 -12.81
CA GLN A 68 -20.78 15.98 -12.25
C GLN A 68 -20.85 16.40 -10.78
N LYS A 69 -20.53 15.47 -9.86
CA LYS A 69 -20.50 15.75 -8.42
C LYS A 69 -19.09 15.97 -7.92
N ALA A 70 -18.94 16.91 -6.99
CA ALA A 70 -17.71 17.06 -6.23
C ALA A 70 -17.39 15.78 -5.46
N GLY A 71 -16.12 15.38 -5.43
CA GLY A 71 -15.70 14.19 -4.70
C GLY A 71 -15.97 14.31 -3.20
N VAL A 72 -16.46 13.24 -2.58
CA VAL A 72 -16.57 13.17 -1.11
C VAL A 72 -15.16 13.00 -0.55
N LYS A 73 -14.82 13.77 0.49
CA LYS A 73 -13.58 13.56 1.25
C LYS A 73 -13.64 12.19 1.90
N GLY A 74 -12.99 11.20 1.28
CA GLY A 74 -12.96 9.83 1.78
C GLY A 74 -12.25 9.73 3.13
N ASP A 75 -12.75 8.83 3.98
CA ASP A 75 -12.01 8.41 5.17
C ASP A 75 -10.76 7.64 4.71
N LYS A 76 -9.60 8.19 5.08
CA LYS A 76 -8.27 7.63 4.76
C LYS A 76 -7.76 6.71 5.85
N SER A 77 -8.65 6.20 6.71
CA SER A 77 -8.33 5.11 7.62
C SER A 77 -7.75 3.95 6.81
N GLN A 78 -6.47 3.69 7.05
CA GLN A 78 -5.69 2.73 6.29
C GLN A 78 -4.99 1.76 7.23
N ILE A 79 -4.91 0.51 6.79
CA ILE A 79 -3.98 -0.48 7.33
C ILE A 79 -2.82 -0.53 6.36
N THR A 80 -1.60 -0.41 6.87
CA THR A 80 -0.39 -0.51 6.05
C THR A 80 0.17 -1.91 6.16
N TYR A 81 0.66 -2.46 5.07
CA TYR A 81 1.38 -3.73 5.04
C TYR A 81 2.80 -3.45 4.58
N LEU A 82 3.79 -3.99 5.30
CA LEU A 82 5.15 -4.09 4.78
C LEU A 82 5.30 -5.46 4.13
N LEU A 83 5.60 -5.45 2.83
CA LEU A 83 5.81 -6.63 2.02
C LEU A 83 7.29 -6.71 1.67
N CYS A 84 7.88 -7.91 1.74
CA CYS A 84 9.29 -8.12 1.39
C CYS A 84 9.45 -9.44 0.62
N ALA A 85 10.22 -9.39 -0.46
CA ALA A 85 10.52 -10.54 -1.31
C ALA A 85 11.91 -10.40 -1.92
N ASN A 86 12.51 -11.54 -2.28
CA ASN A 86 13.77 -11.53 -3.02
C ASN A 86 13.59 -11.25 -4.51
N ALA A 87 14.68 -10.88 -5.18
CA ALA A 87 14.65 -10.41 -6.56
C ALA A 87 14.26 -11.49 -7.58
N ASP A 88 14.52 -12.77 -7.28
CA ASP A 88 14.07 -13.89 -8.12
C ASP A 88 12.66 -14.40 -7.78
N GLY A 89 12.04 -13.90 -6.71
CA GLY A 89 10.69 -14.22 -6.27
C GLY A 89 10.52 -15.61 -5.64
N THR A 90 11.60 -16.36 -5.41
CA THR A 90 11.55 -17.69 -4.78
C THR A 90 11.22 -17.63 -3.29
N HIS A 91 11.52 -16.50 -2.63
CA HIS A 91 11.28 -16.29 -1.21
C HIS A 91 10.50 -15.00 -0.95
N LYS A 92 9.44 -15.13 -0.15
CA LYS A 92 8.57 -14.04 0.28
C LYS A 92 8.44 -14.09 1.80
N LEU A 93 8.74 -12.99 2.46
CA LEU A 93 8.56 -12.87 3.90
C LEU A 93 7.07 -12.71 4.23
N ASN A 94 6.67 -13.13 5.44
CA ASN A 94 5.27 -12.97 5.85
C ASN A 94 4.92 -11.47 5.90
N PRO A 95 3.72 -11.04 5.47
CA PRO A 95 3.36 -9.63 5.56
C PRO A 95 3.35 -9.13 7.01
N LEU A 96 3.99 -7.99 7.26
CA LEU A 96 3.87 -7.30 8.54
C LEU A 96 2.73 -6.29 8.47
N VAL A 97 1.74 -6.44 9.34
CA VAL A 97 0.62 -5.49 9.44
C VAL A 97 1.03 -4.31 10.33
N ILE A 98 0.90 -3.12 9.79
CA ILE A 98 1.24 -1.87 10.47
C ILE A 98 -0.02 -1.04 10.66
N GLY A 99 -0.34 -0.72 11.92
CA GLY A 99 -1.46 0.15 12.25
C GLY A 99 -1.10 1.31 13.16
N SER A 100 -2.12 2.07 13.55
CA SER A 100 -1.95 3.31 14.33
C SER A 100 -1.95 3.11 15.84
N SER A 101 -2.40 1.95 16.35
CA SER A 101 -2.64 1.72 17.77
C SER A 101 -1.79 0.57 18.30
N ALA A 102 -1.05 0.77 19.39
CA ALA A 102 -0.25 -0.30 19.99
C ALA A 102 -1.08 -1.52 20.45
N LYS A 103 -2.34 -1.30 20.83
CA LYS A 103 -3.28 -2.36 21.22
C LYS A 103 -4.62 -2.14 20.53
N PRO A 104 -4.76 -2.59 19.26
CA PRO A 104 -5.99 -2.40 18.51
C PRO A 104 -7.18 -3.06 19.21
N LYS A 105 -8.26 -2.29 19.44
CA LYS A 105 -9.50 -2.82 20.04
C LYS A 105 -10.08 -3.99 19.24
N ILE A 106 -9.86 -3.99 17.92
CA ILE A 106 -10.32 -5.05 17.01
C ILE A 106 -9.71 -6.43 17.34
N PHE A 107 -8.55 -6.47 17.98
CA PHE A 107 -7.92 -7.73 18.41
C PHE A 107 -8.55 -8.32 19.67
N ARG A 108 -9.50 -7.62 20.30
CA ARG A 108 -10.26 -8.11 21.48
C ARG A 108 -9.35 -8.66 22.59
N GLY A 109 -8.22 -8.00 22.82
CA GLY A 109 -7.23 -8.40 23.83
C GLY A 109 -6.31 -9.56 23.44
N LYS A 110 -6.49 -10.16 22.26
CA LYS A 110 -5.59 -11.20 21.73
C LYS A 110 -4.41 -10.57 21.00
N PRO A 111 -3.23 -11.22 21.01
CA PRO A 111 -2.10 -10.76 20.21
C PRO A 111 -2.34 -11.02 18.71
N ALA A 112 -1.66 -10.30 17.83
CA ALA A 112 -1.85 -10.44 16.38
C ALA A 112 -1.53 -11.84 15.84
N HIS A 113 -0.51 -12.50 16.41
CA HIS A 113 -0.14 -13.86 16.01
C HIS A 113 -1.26 -14.88 16.24
N TYR A 114 -2.22 -14.59 17.15
CA TYR A 114 -3.42 -15.41 17.32
C TYR A 114 -4.26 -15.49 16.04
N TYR A 115 -4.24 -14.42 15.23
CA TYR A 115 -4.95 -14.32 13.95
C TYR A 115 -4.06 -14.71 12.75
N GLY A 116 -2.84 -15.22 12.99
CA GLY A 116 -1.94 -15.69 11.94
C GLY A 116 -1.14 -14.58 11.24
N PHE A 117 -1.01 -13.39 11.82
CA PHE A 117 -0.18 -12.33 11.25
C PHE A 117 0.65 -11.60 12.31
N GLN A 118 1.74 -10.97 11.87
CA GLN A 118 2.53 -10.08 12.70
C GLN A 118 1.94 -8.67 12.67
N TYR A 119 1.99 -7.96 13.80
CA TYR A 119 1.49 -6.61 13.91
C TYR A 119 2.47 -5.71 14.63
N THR A 120 2.68 -4.51 14.09
CA THR A 120 3.31 -3.41 14.81
C THR A 120 2.48 -2.14 14.69
N SER A 121 2.65 -1.23 15.64
CA SER A 121 2.05 0.09 15.57
C SER A 121 3.12 1.14 15.32
N LYS A 122 2.88 2.08 14.42
CA LYS A 122 3.79 3.22 14.25
C LYS A 122 3.76 4.08 15.52
N LYS A 123 4.77 3.98 16.39
CA LYS A 123 5.13 5.11 17.26
C LYS A 123 5.77 6.16 16.35
N LYS A 124 5.38 7.44 16.51
CA LYS A 124 5.91 8.54 15.71
C LYS A 124 7.45 8.38 15.53
N LYS A 125 7.90 8.32 14.27
CA LYS A 125 9.27 8.63 13.77
C LYS A 125 10.38 7.56 13.64
N LYS A 126 10.18 6.25 13.84
CA LYS A 126 11.21 5.26 13.45
C LYS A 126 10.57 3.98 12.93
N CYS A 127 10.62 3.74 11.62
CA CYS A 127 10.18 2.47 11.02
C CYS A 127 11.33 1.73 10.32
N LEU A 128 12.44 2.41 10.03
CA LEU A 128 13.58 1.83 9.31
C LEU A 128 14.68 1.29 10.24
N ASP A 129 14.61 1.51 11.55
CA ASP A 129 15.61 1.00 12.50
C ASP A 129 15.22 -0.39 13.08
N ASP A 130 13.92 -0.71 13.11
CA ASP A 130 13.37 -1.90 13.78
C ASP A 130 13.27 -3.14 12.86
N TRP A 131 13.72 -3.05 11.60
CA TRP A 131 13.60 -4.12 10.59
C TRP A 131 14.38 -5.39 10.94
N LYS A 132 15.49 -5.26 11.68
CA LYS A 132 16.37 -6.38 12.05
C LYS A 132 15.77 -7.34 13.06
N ASP A 133 14.78 -6.88 13.82
CA ASP A 133 14.17 -7.68 14.90
C ASP A 133 12.86 -8.36 14.46
N ILE A 134 12.43 -8.12 13.22
CA ILE A 134 11.16 -8.63 12.68
C ILE A 134 11.39 -9.85 11.76
N TRP A 135 12.61 -10.00 11.22
CA TRP A 135 13.01 -11.06 10.28
C TRP A 135 14.34 -11.70 10.64
#